data_AF-A0A227IYV4-F1
#
_entry.id   AF-A0A227IYV4-F1
#
_cell.length_a   1.000
_cell.length_b   1.000
_cell.length_c   1.000
_cell.angle_alpha   90.00
_cell.angle_beta   90.00
_cell.angle_gamma   90.00
#
_symmetry.space_group_name_H-M   'P 1'
#
loop_
_entity.id
_entity.type
_entity.pdbx_description
1 polymer ?
#
loop_
_entity_poly.entity_id
_entity_poly.type
_entity_poly.pdbx_seq_one_letter_code
_entity_poly.pdbx_strand_id
1 'polypeptide(L)'
;TDGIERIVVAGGDGTVNEAASALIHIDHESRPELAIIPLGTANDFATANHIPDSIADALTLAVEGQALSVDCVKANDRCFINVAAA
;
A
#
# COMPACT_ATOMS: atom_id res chain seq x y z
N THR A 1 -10.18 -9.17 -11.19
CA THR A 1 -10.74 -8.20 -10.22
C THR A 1 -12.07 -7.76 -10.76
N ASP A 2 -13.14 -7.82 -9.96
CA ASP A 2 -14.54 -7.60 -10.37
C ASP A 2 -14.87 -6.12 -10.67
N GLY A 3 -13.98 -5.39 -11.36
CA GLY A 3 -14.10 -3.94 -11.56
C GLY A 3 -13.70 -3.09 -10.35
N ILE A 4 -12.98 -3.67 -9.38
CA ILE A 4 -12.42 -2.91 -8.26
C ILE A 4 -11.21 -2.10 -8.72
N GLU A 5 -11.30 -0.77 -8.58
CA GLU A 5 -10.25 0.16 -8.98
C GLU A 5 -9.27 0.48 -7.84
N ARG A 6 -9.70 0.33 -6.58
CA ARG A 6 -8.90 0.68 -5.39
C ARG A 6 -9.12 -0.27 -4.22
N ILE A 7 -8.05 -0.60 -3.51
CA ILE A 7 -8.05 -1.35 -2.26
C ILE A 7 -7.51 -0.46 -1.15
N VAL A 8 -8.27 -0.31 -0.08
CA VAL A 8 -7.83 0.41 1.13
C VAL A 8 -7.36 -0.62 2.16
N VAL A 9 -6.15 -0.45 2.67
CA VAL A 9 -5.52 -1.31 3.66
C VAL A 9 -5.30 -0.53 4.94
N ALA A 10 -5.91 -1.00 6.03
CA ALA A 10 -5.76 -0.41 7.34
C ALA A 10 -4.89 -1.32 8.21
N GLY A 11 -3.66 -0.88 8.55
CA GLY A 11 -2.70 -1.71 9.24
C GLY A 11 -1.32 -1.08 9.36
N GLY A 12 -0.33 -1.88 9.78
CA GLY A 12 1.08 -1.50 9.80
C GLY A 12 1.84 -1.97 8.56
N ASP A 13 3.16 -1.77 8.54
CA ASP A 13 4.02 -2.08 7.38
C ASP A 13 3.89 -3.53 6.90
N GLY A 14 3.72 -4.49 7.81
CA GLY A 14 3.50 -5.90 7.46
C GLY A 14 2.23 -6.11 6.63
N THR A 15 1.13 -5.50 7.05
CA THR A 15 -0.17 -5.58 6.34
C THR A 15 -0.10 -4.91 4.98
N VAL A 16 0.54 -3.74 4.89
CA VAL A 16 0.75 -3.05 3.61
C VAL A 16 1.62 -3.90 2.69
N ASN A 17 2.67 -4.54 3.21
CA ASN A 17 3.55 -5.38 2.42
C ASN A 17 2.88 -6.65 1.89
N GLU A 18 2.01 -7.27 2.68
CA GLU A 18 1.18 -8.40 2.24
C GLU A 18 0.22 -8.01 1.11
N ALA A 19 -0.44 -6.85 1.25
CA ALA A 19 -1.32 -6.33 0.21
C ALA A 19 -0.55 -6.02 -1.09
N ALA A 20 0.59 -5.35 -0.99
CA ALA A 20 1.45 -5.07 -2.15
C ALA A 20 1.97 -6.35 -2.81
N SER A 21 2.31 -7.38 -2.01
CA SER A 21 2.69 -8.71 -2.50
C SER A 21 1.56 -9.41 -3.23
N ALA A 22 0.31 -9.30 -2.76
CA ALA A 22 -0.83 -9.85 -3.49
C ALA A 22 -1.08 -9.11 -4.81
N LEU A 23 -0.99 -7.77 -4.81
CA LEU A 23 -1.24 -6.93 -5.98
C LEU A 23 -0.23 -7.12 -7.11
N ILE A 24 1.02 -7.50 -6.81
CA ILE A 24 2.06 -7.68 -7.85
C ILE A 24 1.73 -8.84 -8.81
N HIS A 25 0.87 -9.77 -8.39
CA HIS A 25 0.41 -10.88 -9.22
C HIS A 25 -0.73 -10.50 -10.18
N ILE A 26 -1.26 -9.28 -10.07
CA ILE A 26 -2.26 -8.74 -10.98
C ILE A 26 -1.55 -7.96 -12.08
N ASP A 27 -1.98 -8.19 -13.33
CA ASP A 27 -1.49 -7.48 -14.51
C ASP A 27 -1.60 -5.97 -14.31
N HIS A 28 -0.56 -5.23 -14.70
CA HIS A 28 -0.43 -3.79 -14.43
C HIS A 28 -1.63 -2.97 -14.89
N GLU A 29 -2.22 -3.29 -16.05
CA GLU A 29 -3.40 -2.57 -16.60
C GLU A 29 -4.69 -2.81 -15.80
N SER A 30 -4.74 -3.86 -14.98
CA SER A 30 -5.93 -4.25 -14.19
C SER A 30 -5.68 -4.24 -12.68
N ARG A 31 -4.49 -3.79 -12.25
CA ARG A 31 -4.07 -3.76 -10.86
C ARG A 31 -4.78 -2.62 -10.14
N PRO A 32 -5.54 -2.91 -9.08
CA PRO A 32 -6.14 -1.87 -8.25
C PRO A 32 -5.07 -0.99 -7.60
N GLU A 33 -5.42 0.28 -7.39
CA GLU A 33 -4.63 1.20 -6.58
C GLU A 33 -4.60 0.72 -5.12
N LEU A 34 -3.47 0.96 -4.44
CA LEU A 34 -3.31 0.68 -3.01
C LEU A 34 -3.39 1.99 -2.22
N ALA A 35 -4.38 2.09 -1.35
CA ALA A 35 -4.51 3.16 -0.36
C ALA A 35 -4.26 2.63 1.05
N ILE A 36 -3.70 3.46 1.93
CA ILE A 36 -3.20 3.02 3.25
C ILE A 36 -3.83 3.89 4.34
N ILE A 37 -4.32 3.24 5.39
CA ILE A 37 -4.67 3.85 6.67
C ILE A 37 -3.66 3.34 7.71
N PRO A 38 -2.76 4.19 8.22
CA PRO A 38 -1.68 3.76 9.11
C PRO A 38 -2.22 3.45 10.51
N LEU A 39 -2.40 2.16 10.82
CA LEU A 39 -2.90 1.68 12.12
C LEU A 39 -1.83 0.88 12.90
N GLY A 40 -0.62 0.73 12.35
CA GLY A 40 0.50 0.10 13.03
C GLY A 40 1.25 1.03 13.97
N THR A 41 2.30 0.51 14.60
CA THR A 41 3.12 1.27 15.57
C THR A 41 4.20 2.14 14.91
N ALA A 42 4.82 1.67 13.83
CA ALA A 42 5.89 2.38 13.12
C ALA A 42 5.37 3.07 11.84
N ASN A 43 4.70 2.33 10.97
CA ASN A 43 4.13 2.82 9.72
C ASN A 43 5.20 3.54 8.87
N ASP A 44 6.38 2.93 8.74
CA ASP A 44 7.53 3.52 8.07
C ASP A 44 7.20 3.91 6.62
N PHE A 45 6.45 3.06 5.91
CA PHE A 45 6.06 3.35 4.52
C PHE A 45 5.11 4.55 4.44
N ALA A 46 4.11 4.59 5.32
CA ALA A 46 3.12 5.66 5.36
C ALA A 46 3.79 7.00 5.70
N THR A 47 4.66 6.99 6.72
CA THR A 47 5.45 8.14 7.17
C THR A 47 6.34 8.68 6.05
N ALA A 48 7.08 7.80 5.37
CA ALA A 48 7.97 8.17 4.27
C ALA A 48 7.23 8.80 3.07
N ASN A 49 5.98 8.39 2.85
CA ASN A 49 5.14 8.89 1.76
C ASN A 49 4.17 10.01 2.20
N HIS A 50 4.37 10.58 3.40
CA HIS A 50 3.55 11.68 3.93
C HIS A 50 2.05 11.37 4.01
N ILE A 51 1.70 10.11 4.24
CA ILE A 51 0.33 9.71 4.54
C ILE A 51 0.00 10.22 5.96
N PRO A 52 -1.14 10.90 6.17
CA PRO A 52 -1.49 11.43 7.48
C PRO A 52 -1.63 10.33 8.55
N ASP A 53 -1.17 10.61 9.78
CA ASP A 53 -1.37 9.71 10.93
C ASP A 53 -2.80 9.74 11.47
N SER A 54 -3.50 10.86 11.25
CA SER A 54 -4.91 11.01 11.59
C SER A 54 -5.75 10.06 10.74
N ILE A 55 -6.51 9.18 11.38
CA ILE A 55 -7.39 8.22 10.69
C ILE A 55 -8.36 8.94 9.74
N ALA A 56 -8.91 10.09 10.16
CA ALA A 56 -9.86 10.85 9.35
C ALA A 56 -9.20 11.42 8.08
N ASP A 57 -8.00 11.97 8.21
CA ASP A 57 -7.27 12.55 7.08
C ASP A 57 -6.71 11.46 6.16
N ALA A 58 -6.24 10.34 6.72
CA ALA A 58 -5.81 9.16 5.97
C ALA A 58 -6.97 8.55 5.19
N LEU A 59 -8.16 8.47 5.78
CA LEU A 59 -9.36 7.97 5.09
C LEU A 59 -9.76 8.91 3.94
N THR A 60 -9.69 10.22 4.17
CA THR A 60 -9.96 11.22 3.13
C THR A 60 -8.98 11.06 1.96
N LEU A 61 -7.68 10.96 2.26
CA LEU A 61 -6.65 10.69 1.26
C LEU A 61 -6.88 9.34 0.55
N ALA A 62 -7.26 8.30 1.28
CA ALA A 62 -7.49 6.97 0.73
C ALA A 62 -8.68 6.92 -0.24
N VAL A 63 -9.69 7.77 -0.05
CA VAL A 63 -10.90 7.80 -0.90
C VAL A 63 -10.78 8.81 -2.03
N GLU A 64 -10.20 9.98 -1.77
CA GLU A 64 -10.21 11.11 -2.71
C GLU A 64 -8.86 11.35 -3.39
N GLY A 65 -7.79 10.78 -2.82
CA GLY A 65 -6.43 10.95 -3.32
C GLY A 65 -6.20 10.34 -4.70
N GLN A 66 -5.17 10.86 -5.38
CA GLN A 66 -4.66 10.30 -6.63
C GLN A 66 -3.54 9.32 -6.33
N ALA A 67 -3.56 8.16 -6.99
CA ALA A 67 -2.49 7.20 -6.87
C ALA A 67 -1.23 7.69 -7.58
N LEU A 68 -0.07 7.37 -6.99
CA LEU A 68 1.24 7.57 -7.58
C LEU A 68 1.88 6.21 -7.84
N SER A 69 2.67 6.12 -8.90
CA SER A 69 3.49 4.92 -9.14
C SER A 69 4.59 4.84 -8.10
N VAL A 70 4.72 3.68 -7.45
CA VAL A 70 5.73 3.41 -6.44
C VAL A 70 6.52 2.17 -6.86
N ASP A 71 7.84 2.28 -6.79
CA ASP A 71 8.73 1.17 -7.03
C ASP A 71 8.61 0.13 -5.91
N CYS A 72 8.80 -1.14 -6.26
CA CYS A 72 8.85 -2.20 -5.27
C CYS A 72 9.98 -3.17 -5.56
N VAL A 73 10.54 -3.73 -4.49
CA VAL A 73 11.56 -4.77 -4.62
C VAL A 73 10.86 -6.11 -4.68
N LYS A 74 11.12 -6.88 -5.75
CA LYS A 74 10.65 -8.27 -5.87
C LYS A 74 11.79 -9.24 -5.56
N ALA A 75 11.61 -10.07 -4.54
CA ALA A 75 12.48 -11.20 -4.25
C ALA A 75 11.65 -12.49 -4.25
N ASN A 76 11.97 -13.38 -5.19
CA ASN A 76 11.11 -14.52 -5.54
C ASN A 76 9.69 -14.03 -5.90
N ASP A 77 8.65 -14.61 -5.31
CA ASP A 77 7.25 -14.23 -5.53
C ASP A 77 6.72 -13.23 -4.50
N ARG A 78 7.60 -12.52 -3.80
CA ARG A 78 7.20 -11.54 -2.76
C ARG A 78 7.67 -10.14 -3.11
N CYS A 79 6.81 -9.19 -2.83
CA CYS A 79 7.06 -7.77 -2.93
C CYS A 79 7.52 -7.23 -1.57
N PHE A 80 8.41 -6.24 -1.59
CA PHE A 80 8.87 -5.51 -0.43
C PHE A 80 8.82 -4.00 -0.73
N ILE A 81 8.01 -3.28 0.04
CA ILE A 81 7.76 -1.84 -0.12
C ILE A 81 8.74 -0.94 0.64
N ASN A 82 9.42 -1.47 1.67
CA ASN A 82 10.36 -0.71 2.52
C ASN A 82 11.75 -1.33 2.50
N VAL A 83 11.91 -2.49 3.13
CA VAL A 83 13.21 -3.13 3.33
C VAL A 83 13.06 -4.64 3.24
N ALA A 84 14.08 -5.29 2.66
CA ALA A 84 14.33 -6.71 2.80
C ALA A 84 15.69 -6.86 3.51
N ALA A 85 15.71 -7.51 4.66
CA ALA A 85 16.94 -7.79 5.42
C ALA A 85 17.17 -9.30 5.49
N ALA A 86 18.44 -9.70 5.46
CA ALA A 86 18.91 -11.09 5.52
C ALA A 86 19.10 -11.58 6.96
#